data_AF-A0A8T4D8D5-F1
#
_entry.id   AF-A0A8T4D8D5-F1
#
_cell.length_a   1.000
_cell.length_b   1.000
_cell.length_c   1.000
_cell.angle_alpha   90.00
_cell.angle_beta   90.00
_cell.angle_gamma   90.00
#
_symmetry.space_group_name_H-M   'P 1'
#
loop_
_entity.id
_entity.type
_entity.pdbx_description
1 polymer ?
#
loop_
_entity_poly.entity_id
_entity_poly.type
_entity_poly.pdbx_seq_one_letter_code
_entity_poly.pdbx_strand_id
1 'polypeptide(L)'
;MHGNSQPVSNNWTPYNYYGKAQKSAVYPFGAGTMKEELIVRVLEILQEAGFIVSQRCEARSFDLAARRNELTLLAKIMRNIDGLNEEVARSIKRVAFYLLASPLVIGERSGAAFLEDDVVYHRYGIPAVNPHTLHNYMVDGVEPYVFSATGGVYVTIDGTAMKAAREEKALSFGDLASKLGVSKRSISKYEEGSMGTTIEIALKLEELLDTILIAPLEFLKAEREEPPAAVLTEGPEEAVSRLERRILDMMQELGFAIFTTAYAPFRAVSFTEPPIKAREESEKILTGISDYSEQMLRRARILSSVSRVMQTRSVFVVNGRSKYVQIDNTALIGKDELEHIRDQDEFTSVLDERAKLKCLVRS
;
A
#
# COMPACT_ATOMS: atom_id res chain seq x y z
N MET A 1 56.73 -19.16 -43.57
CA MET A 1 56.55 -19.37 -42.13
C MET A 1 55.08 -19.24 -41.82
N HIS A 2 54.49 -20.35 -41.37
CA HIS A 2 53.08 -20.50 -41.04
C HIS A 2 52.73 -19.95 -39.66
N GLY A 3 51.45 -19.62 -39.51
CA GLY A 3 50.70 -19.77 -38.27
C GLY A 3 50.43 -18.46 -37.53
N ASN A 4 49.29 -18.29 -36.86
CA ASN A 4 48.06 -19.05 -36.81
C ASN A 4 47.05 -18.15 -36.09
N SER A 5 45.83 -18.04 -36.60
CA SER A 5 44.68 -17.53 -35.87
C SER A 5 44.30 -18.46 -34.71
N GLN A 6 43.93 -17.94 -33.54
CA GLN A 6 42.89 -18.48 -32.64
C GLN A 6 42.56 -17.48 -31.49
N PRO A 7 41.35 -17.59 -30.91
CA PRO A 7 40.58 -16.46 -30.39
C PRO A 7 40.73 -16.26 -28.88
N VAL A 8 40.46 -15.03 -28.41
CA VAL A 8 40.34 -14.73 -26.97
C VAL A 8 38.99 -15.25 -26.50
N SER A 9 39.02 -16.35 -25.74
CA SER A 9 37.87 -16.94 -25.09
C SER A 9 37.30 -16.02 -24.01
N ASN A 10 36.06 -15.58 -24.20
CA ASN A 10 35.21 -14.99 -23.17
C ASN A 10 34.94 -16.03 -22.08
N ASN A 11 35.55 -15.86 -20.90
CA ASN A 11 35.08 -16.51 -19.67
C ASN A 11 33.95 -15.66 -19.08
N TRP A 12 32.74 -15.82 -19.64
CA TRP A 12 31.50 -15.38 -19.01
C TRP A 12 31.00 -16.52 -18.12
N THR A 13 31.11 -16.35 -16.80
CA THR A 13 30.46 -17.23 -15.82
C THR A 13 28.99 -16.79 -15.64
N PRO A 14 28.00 -17.71 -15.68
CA PRO A 14 26.60 -17.34 -15.55
C PRO A 14 26.27 -16.81 -14.15
N TYR A 15 25.48 -15.74 -14.12
CA TYR A 15 24.97 -15.05 -12.95
C TYR A 15 24.18 -15.99 -12.04
N ASN A 16 24.58 -16.01 -10.77
CA ASN A 16 23.99 -16.83 -9.73
C ASN A 16 22.77 -16.07 -9.14
N TYR A 17 21.62 -16.14 -9.83
CA TYR A 17 20.38 -15.47 -9.41
C TYR A 17 19.69 -16.08 -8.17
N TYR A 18 20.28 -17.08 -7.54
CA TYR A 18 19.74 -17.69 -6.33
C TYR A 18 20.87 -18.09 -5.38
N GLY A 19 20.91 -17.48 -4.19
CA GLY A 19 21.84 -17.94 -3.16
C GLY A 19 21.86 -17.09 -1.89
N LYS A 20 21.03 -17.44 -0.91
CA LYS A 20 21.43 -18.22 0.29
C LYS A 20 20.37 -18.05 1.38
N ALA A 21 19.63 -19.12 1.64
CA ALA A 21 18.85 -19.27 2.86
C ALA A 21 19.78 -19.17 4.08
N GLN A 22 19.68 -18.07 4.84
CA GLN A 22 20.32 -17.93 6.13
C GLN A 22 19.33 -18.23 7.25
N LYS A 23 19.82 -19.02 8.20
CA LYS A 23 19.09 -19.65 9.31
C LYS A 23 18.28 -18.64 10.11
N SER A 24 16.99 -18.92 10.24
CA SER A 24 16.06 -18.28 11.16
C SER A 24 16.51 -18.44 12.62
N ALA A 25 16.78 -17.32 13.29
CA ALA A 25 16.97 -17.27 14.73
C ALA A 25 15.61 -17.42 15.42
N VAL A 26 15.45 -18.50 16.19
CA VAL A 26 14.25 -18.73 17.02
C VAL A 26 14.46 -18.02 18.36
N TYR A 27 13.69 -16.97 18.61
CA TYR A 27 13.55 -16.37 19.94
C TYR A 27 12.17 -16.71 20.53
N PRO A 28 12.07 -17.00 21.83
CA PRO A 28 10.84 -17.52 22.42
C PRO A 28 9.92 -16.36 22.81
N PHE A 29 8.72 -16.30 22.23
CA PHE A 29 7.65 -15.47 22.76
C PHE A 29 6.40 -16.32 23.04
N GLY A 30 5.76 -15.99 24.17
CA GLY A 30 4.64 -16.74 24.73
C GLY A 30 3.40 -16.77 23.84
N ALA A 31 2.45 -17.61 24.24
CA ALA A 31 1.23 -18.00 23.51
C ALA A 31 0.34 -16.82 23.07
N GLY A 32 0.76 -16.09 22.04
CA GLY A 32 -0.10 -15.29 21.18
C GLY A 32 -0.79 -16.20 20.16
N THR A 33 -1.91 -15.76 19.57
CA THR A 33 -2.40 -16.52 18.40
C THR A 33 -1.40 -16.35 17.25
N MET A 34 -1.37 -17.30 16.32
CA MET A 34 -0.48 -17.23 15.15
C MET A 34 -0.65 -15.93 14.33
N LYS A 35 -1.79 -15.23 14.45
CA LYS A 35 -1.98 -13.92 13.81
C LYS A 35 -1.22 -12.81 14.56
N GLU A 36 -1.21 -12.83 15.88
CA GLU A 36 -0.45 -11.86 16.68
C GLU A 36 1.06 -11.99 16.42
N GLU A 37 1.58 -13.22 16.32
CA GLU A 37 2.98 -13.47 15.96
C GLU A 37 3.35 -12.88 14.59
N LEU A 38 2.46 -13.05 13.60
CA LEU A 38 2.64 -12.46 12.26
C LEU A 38 2.67 -10.92 12.33
N ILE A 39 1.77 -10.30 13.11
CA ILE A 39 1.73 -8.85 13.28
C ILE A 39 3.01 -8.34 13.94
N VAL A 40 3.49 -8.99 15.00
CA VAL A 40 4.73 -8.63 15.67
C VAL A 40 5.91 -8.69 14.70
N ARG A 41 6.03 -9.78 13.95
CA ARG A 41 7.09 -9.94 12.94
C ARG A 41 7.06 -8.83 11.88
N VAL A 42 5.87 -8.48 11.37
CA VAL A 42 5.73 -7.39 10.39
C VAL A 42 6.11 -6.04 10.99
N LEU A 43 5.71 -5.78 12.24
CA LEU A 43 6.09 -4.56 12.95
C LEU A 43 7.62 -4.44 13.09
N GLU A 44 8.28 -5.52 13.48
CA GLU A 44 9.75 -5.59 13.61
C GLU A 44 10.43 -5.28 12.27
N ILE A 45 10.02 -5.94 11.19
CA ILE A 45 10.56 -5.70 9.84
C ILE A 45 10.41 -4.23 9.43
N LEU A 46 9.22 -3.64 9.62
CA LEU A 46 8.97 -2.25 9.26
C LEU A 46 9.80 -1.28 10.12
N GLN A 47 9.97 -1.56 11.42
CA GLN A 47 10.78 -0.75 12.32
C GLN A 47 12.27 -0.83 11.98
N GLU A 48 12.78 -2.03 11.70
CA GLU A 48 14.15 -2.25 11.26
C GLU A 48 14.44 -1.54 9.93
N ALA A 49 13.48 -1.57 9.02
CA ALA A 49 13.52 -0.80 7.78
C ALA A 49 13.42 0.73 8.00
N GLY A 50 13.22 1.22 9.22
CA GLY A 50 13.19 2.65 9.54
C GLY A 50 11.83 3.32 9.33
N PHE A 51 10.73 2.56 9.29
CA PHE A 51 9.39 3.14 9.23
C PHE A 51 8.93 3.63 10.61
N ILE A 52 8.23 4.76 10.60
CA ILE A 52 7.35 5.14 11.71
C ILE A 52 6.03 4.38 11.52
N VAL A 53 5.65 3.57 12.51
CA VAL A 53 4.46 2.71 12.43
C VAL A 53 3.37 3.18 13.39
N SER A 54 2.11 3.06 12.97
CA SER A 54 0.95 3.41 13.79
C SER A 54 0.67 2.33 14.83
N GLN A 55 -0.13 2.66 15.84
CA GLN A 55 -0.80 1.64 16.65
C GLN A 55 -1.64 0.73 15.76
N ARG A 56 -1.81 -0.53 16.20
CA ARG A 56 -2.69 -1.49 15.55
C ARG A 56 -4.11 -0.93 15.49
N CYS A 57 -4.66 -0.90 14.28
CA CYS A 57 -6.01 -0.48 14.02
C CYS A 57 -6.97 -1.64 14.28
N GLU A 58 -7.96 -1.43 15.14
CA GLU A 58 -9.09 -2.35 15.34
C GLU A 58 -10.13 -2.15 14.23
N ALA A 59 -9.70 -2.27 12.97
CA ALA A 59 -10.48 -1.94 11.79
C ALA A 59 -10.42 -3.09 10.77
N ARG A 60 -11.45 -3.22 9.93
CA ARG A 60 -11.53 -4.30 8.93
C ARG A 60 -10.60 -4.05 7.73
N SER A 61 -10.39 -2.80 7.34
CA SER A 61 -9.63 -2.39 6.15
C SER A 61 -8.13 -2.66 6.28
N PHE A 62 -7.42 -2.01 7.20
CA PHE A 62 -5.98 -2.21 7.40
C PHE A 62 -5.67 -2.36 8.88
N ASP A 63 -4.60 -3.10 9.19
CA ASP A 63 -4.19 -3.40 10.57
C ASP A 63 -3.17 -2.36 11.08
N LEU A 64 -2.41 -1.71 10.20
CA LEU A 64 -1.51 -0.60 10.56
C LEU A 64 -1.23 0.34 9.37
N ALA A 65 -0.83 1.56 9.67
CA ALA A 65 -0.21 2.49 8.74
C ALA A 65 1.29 2.61 9.04
N ALA A 66 2.13 2.78 8.02
CA ALA A 66 3.57 2.97 8.19
C ALA A 66 4.08 4.04 7.23
N ARG A 67 5.08 4.82 7.62
CA ARG A 67 5.73 5.81 6.75
C ARG A 67 7.26 5.78 6.88
N ARG A 68 7.94 5.84 5.74
CA ARG A 68 9.39 6.06 5.62
C ARG A 68 9.64 6.96 4.42
N ASN A 69 10.20 8.16 4.66
CA ASN A 69 10.36 9.19 3.63
C ASN A 69 9.01 9.47 2.94
N GLU A 70 8.98 9.45 1.61
CA GLU A 70 7.78 9.64 0.79
C GLU A 70 6.89 8.39 0.71
N LEU A 71 7.40 7.21 1.11
CA LEU A 71 6.63 5.98 1.07
C LEU A 71 5.72 5.87 2.29
N THR A 72 4.42 5.86 2.04
CA THR A 72 3.38 5.61 3.06
C THR A 72 2.64 4.33 2.72
N LEU A 73 2.46 3.44 3.70
CA LEU A 73 1.82 2.13 3.55
C LEU A 73 0.55 2.05 4.39
N LEU A 74 -0.48 1.41 3.83
CA LEU A 74 -1.62 0.87 4.56
C LEU A 74 -1.55 -0.66 4.50
N ALA A 75 -1.09 -1.28 5.59
CA ALA A 75 -0.83 -2.71 5.62
C ALA A 75 -2.01 -3.49 6.22
N LYS A 76 -2.54 -4.44 5.45
CA LYS A 76 -3.47 -5.47 5.90
C LYS A 76 -2.70 -6.74 6.23
N ILE A 77 -2.81 -7.23 7.46
CA ILE A 77 -2.06 -8.41 7.92
C ILE A 77 -3.02 -9.58 8.15
N MET A 78 -2.81 -10.67 7.42
CA MET A 78 -3.67 -11.84 7.46
C MET A 78 -2.92 -13.11 7.09
N ARG A 79 -3.13 -14.20 7.83
CA ARG A 79 -2.42 -15.45 7.59
C ARG A 79 -2.65 -16.03 6.20
N ASN A 80 -3.90 -15.98 5.74
CA ASN A 80 -4.27 -16.39 4.39
C ASN A 80 -4.81 -15.18 3.62
N ILE A 81 -4.14 -14.83 2.53
CA ILE A 81 -4.50 -13.66 1.72
C ILE A 81 -5.83 -13.84 0.98
N ASP A 82 -6.29 -15.09 0.80
CA ASP A 82 -7.63 -15.41 0.25
C ASP A 82 -8.77 -15.05 1.21
N GLY A 83 -8.47 -14.73 2.46
CA GLY A 83 -9.44 -14.21 3.42
C GLY A 83 -9.81 -12.74 3.19
N LEU A 84 -9.07 -12.01 2.34
CA LEU A 84 -9.48 -10.68 1.92
C LEU A 84 -10.70 -10.83 1.01
N ASN A 85 -11.71 -9.98 1.20
CA ASN A 85 -12.86 -9.92 0.30
C ASN A 85 -12.82 -8.62 -0.53
N GLU A 86 -13.58 -8.59 -1.63
CA GLU A 86 -13.55 -7.48 -2.57
C GLU A 86 -13.99 -6.15 -1.95
N GLU A 87 -15.02 -6.19 -1.11
CA GLU A 87 -15.58 -5.01 -0.47
C GLU A 87 -14.57 -4.31 0.46
N VAL A 88 -13.87 -5.10 1.29
CA VAL A 88 -12.80 -4.60 2.16
C VAL A 88 -11.62 -4.12 1.32
N ALA A 89 -11.23 -4.86 0.27
CA ALA A 89 -10.17 -4.43 -0.64
C ALA A 89 -10.48 -3.10 -1.33
N ARG A 90 -11.72 -2.90 -1.77
CA ARG A 90 -12.21 -1.65 -2.35
C ARG A 90 -12.10 -0.50 -1.36
N SER A 91 -12.50 -0.73 -0.11
CA SER A 91 -12.32 0.24 0.97
C SER A 91 -10.84 0.60 1.18
N ILE A 92 -9.94 -0.40 1.27
CA ILE A 92 -8.49 -0.16 1.40
C ILE A 92 -7.98 0.70 0.25
N LYS A 93 -8.29 0.35 -1.00
CA LYS A 93 -7.86 1.11 -2.19
C LYS A 93 -8.38 2.54 -2.16
N ARG A 94 -9.63 2.75 -1.74
CA ARG A 94 -10.21 4.09 -1.63
C ARG A 94 -9.51 4.94 -0.57
N VAL A 95 -9.22 4.37 0.59
CA VAL A 95 -8.44 5.06 1.65
C VAL A 95 -7.03 5.34 1.18
N ALA A 96 -6.37 4.35 0.57
CA ALA A 96 -5.01 4.47 0.04
C ALA A 96 -4.93 5.58 -1.00
N PHE A 97 -5.89 5.65 -1.91
CA PHE A 97 -6.07 6.76 -2.83
C PHE A 97 -6.11 8.08 -2.06
N TYR A 98 -7.12 8.34 -1.21
CA TYR A 98 -7.30 9.64 -0.54
C TYR A 98 -6.11 10.07 0.32
N LEU A 99 -5.37 9.12 0.86
CA LEU A 99 -4.21 9.40 1.70
C LEU A 99 -2.88 9.30 0.97
N LEU A 100 -2.88 9.10 -0.35
CA LEU A 100 -1.69 8.91 -1.18
C LEU A 100 -0.75 7.84 -0.63
N ALA A 101 -1.34 6.76 -0.14
CA ALA A 101 -0.65 5.62 0.43
C ALA A 101 -0.60 4.47 -0.57
N SER A 102 0.35 3.56 -0.35
CA SER A 102 0.41 2.27 -1.02
C SER A 102 -0.33 1.22 -0.19
N PRO A 103 -1.37 0.56 -0.72
CA PRO A 103 -2.02 -0.54 -0.02
C PRO A 103 -1.18 -1.82 -0.16
N LEU A 104 -1.00 -2.56 0.93
CA LEU A 104 -0.23 -3.81 0.90
C LEU A 104 -0.90 -4.87 1.78
N VAL A 105 -1.04 -6.09 1.24
CA VAL A 105 -1.41 -7.26 2.03
C VAL A 105 -0.15 -8.02 2.43
N ILE A 106 -0.06 -8.41 3.69
CA ILE A 106 1.03 -9.25 4.19
C ILE A 106 0.43 -10.51 4.78
N GLY A 107 0.86 -11.66 4.26
CA GLY A 107 0.34 -12.95 4.70
C GLY A 107 1.28 -14.11 4.47
N GLU A 108 0.93 -15.28 5.02
CA GLU A 108 1.79 -16.47 4.95
C GLU A 108 1.36 -17.42 3.83
N ARG A 109 0.08 -17.40 3.47
CA ARG A 109 -0.54 -18.44 2.64
C ARG A 109 -1.52 -17.88 1.62
N SER A 110 -1.70 -18.67 0.56
CA SER A 110 -2.88 -18.66 -0.31
C SER A 110 -3.47 -20.07 -0.33
N GLY A 111 -4.73 -20.18 0.06
CA GLY A 111 -5.41 -21.46 0.22
C GLY A 111 -4.68 -22.35 1.23
N ALA A 112 -4.25 -23.52 0.80
CA ALA A 112 -3.48 -24.46 1.61
C ALA A 112 -1.95 -24.27 1.49
N ALA A 113 -1.48 -23.56 0.47
CA ALA A 113 -0.05 -23.41 0.17
C ALA A 113 0.53 -22.16 0.86
N PHE A 114 1.82 -22.21 1.18
CA PHE A 114 2.56 -21.01 1.56
C PHE A 114 2.80 -20.13 0.34
N LEU A 115 2.89 -18.82 0.59
CA LEU A 115 3.36 -17.89 -0.44
C LEU A 115 4.86 -18.11 -0.64
N GLU A 116 5.28 -18.22 -1.90
CA GLU A 116 6.69 -18.35 -2.26
C GLU A 116 7.45 -17.06 -1.94
N ASP A 117 8.70 -17.22 -1.53
CA ASP A 117 9.62 -16.12 -1.27
C ASP A 117 9.95 -15.37 -2.57
N ASP A 118 10.14 -14.05 -2.46
CA ASP A 118 10.46 -13.13 -3.56
C ASP A 118 9.41 -13.08 -4.70
N VAL A 119 8.20 -13.59 -4.45
CA VAL A 119 7.04 -13.52 -5.36
C VAL A 119 6.00 -12.53 -4.87
N VAL A 120 5.56 -11.62 -5.75
CA VAL A 120 4.46 -10.68 -5.50
C VAL A 120 3.13 -11.29 -5.95
N TYR A 121 2.22 -11.50 -5.02
CA TYR A 121 0.85 -11.93 -5.27
C TYR A 121 -0.08 -10.72 -5.37
N HIS A 122 -1.32 -10.93 -5.83
CA HIS A 122 -2.33 -9.87 -5.87
C HIS A 122 -3.68 -10.37 -5.37
N ARG A 123 -4.41 -9.51 -4.64
CA ARG A 123 -5.81 -9.75 -4.26
C ARG A 123 -6.62 -8.49 -4.51
N TYR A 124 -7.60 -8.61 -5.41
CA TYR A 124 -8.46 -7.50 -5.86
C TYR A 124 -7.69 -6.24 -6.30
N GLY A 125 -6.50 -6.44 -6.90
CA GLY A 125 -5.60 -5.38 -7.35
C GLY A 125 -4.68 -4.81 -6.27
N ILE A 126 -4.72 -5.32 -5.04
CA ILE A 126 -3.76 -4.94 -3.98
C ILE A 126 -2.59 -5.95 -4.00
N PRO A 127 -1.34 -5.49 -4.03
CA PRO A 127 -0.17 -6.37 -3.93
C PRO A 127 -0.16 -7.10 -2.59
N ALA A 128 0.32 -8.34 -2.60
CA ALA A 128 0.38 -9.22 -1.47
C ALA A 128 1.74 -9.94 -1.41
N VAL A 129 2.41 -9.88 -0.27
CA VAL A 129 3.73 -10.51 -0.07
C VAL A 129 3.77 -11.26 1.26
N ASN A 130 4.74 -12.16 1.39
CA ASN A 130 5.01 -12.80 2.66
C ASN A 130 6.00 -11.97 3.52
N PRO A 131 6.17 -12.27 4.82
CA PRO A 131 7.11 -11.54 5.67
C PRO A 131 8.58 -11.64 5.20
N HIS A 132 8.97 -12.72 4.54
CA HIS A 132 10.33 -12.88 4.04
C HIS A 132 10.60 -11.95 2.86
N THR A 133 9.72 -11.94 1.85
CA THR A 133 9.75 -10.99 0.74
C THR A 133 9.68 -9.53 1.23
N LEU A 134 8.87 -9.26 2.27
CA LEU A 134 8.82 -7.94 2.89
C LEU A 134 10.17 -7.54 3.51
N HIS A 135 10.82 -8.44 4.24
CA HIS A 135 12.15 -8.20 4.82
C HIS A 135 13.20 -7.97 3.73
N ASN A 136 13.30 -8.89 2.77
CA ASN A 136 14.24 -8.80 1.65
C ASN A 136 14.12 -7.46 0.94
N TYR A 137 12.89 -7.02 0.65
CA TYR A 137 12.65 -5.75 -0.02
C TYR A 137 12.93 -4.53 0.86
N MET A 138 12.42 -4.51 2.10
CA MET A 138 12.42 -3.31 2.93
C MET A 138 13.73 -3.06 3.68
N VAL A 139 14.40 -4.15 4.08
CA VAL A 139 15.61 -4.17 4.92
C VAL A 139 16.83 -4.47 4.08
N ASP A 140 16.81 -5.57 3.31
CA ASP A 140 17.99 -6.01 2.55
C ASP A 140 18.15 -5.28 1.20
N GLY A 141 17.10 -4.57 0.75
CA GLY A 141 17.10 -3.86 -0.53
C GLY A 141 17.07 -4.78 -1.77
N VAL A 142 16.57 -6.00 -1.61
CA VAL A 142 16.44 -6.99 -2.67
C VAL A 142 15.07 -6.85 -3.36
N GLU A 143 15.08 -6.47 -4.63
CA GLU A 143 13.85 -6.26 -5.41
C GLU A 143 13.26 -7.59 -5.91
N PRO A 144 11.93 -7.80 -5.80
CA PRO A 144 11.29 -8.97 -6.38
C PRO A 144 11.15 -8.78 -7.90
N TYR A 145 11.37 -9.86 -8.65
CA TYR A 145 11.22 -9.88 -10.12
C TYR A 145 10.00 -10.68 -10.58
N VAL A 146 9.44 -11.50 -9.68
CA VAL A 146 8.45 -12.51 -10.00
C VAL A 146 7.11 -12.14 -9.39
N PHE A 147 6.03 -12.28 -10.15
CA PHE A 147 4.67 -12.12 -9.66
C PHE A 147 3.81 -13.35 -9.97
N SER A 148 2.81 -13.58 -9.14
CA SER A 148 1.82 -14.64 -9.35
C SER A 148 0.62 -14.11 -10.13
N ALA A 149 0.20 -14.88 -11.14
CA ALA A 149 -1.05 -14.67 -11.87
C ALA A 149 -1.69 -16.02 -12.19
N THR A 150 -2.86 -15.99 -12.84
CA THR A 150 -3.56 -17.22 -13.25
C THR A 150 -2.63 -18.10 -14.09
N GLY A 151 -2.46 -19.35 -13.67
CA GLY A 151 -1.63 -20.34 -14.39
C GLY A 151 -0.16 -20.41 -13.97
N GLY A 152 0.32 -19.59 -13.02
CA GLY A 152 1.65 -19.75 -12.45
C GLY A 152 2.34 -18.44 -12.06
N VAL A 153 3.66 -18.44 -12.18
CA VAL A 153 4.53 -17.29 -11.90
C VAL A 153 5.06 -16.68 -13.19
N TYR A 154 5.18 -15.37 -13.18
CA TYR A 154 5.49 -14.54 -14.34
C TYR A 154 6.50 -13.46 -13.96
N VAL A 155 7.16 -12.90 -14.97
CA VAL A 155 8.07 -11.76 -14.87
C VAL A 155 7.65 -10.69 -15.87
N THR A 156 8.05 -9.45 -15.60
CA THR A 156 7.88 -8.32 -16.53
C THR A 156 9.12 -8.18 -17.42
N ILE A 157 8.90 -7.71 -18.64
CA ILE A 157 9.96 -7.45 -19.62
C ILE A 157 10.07 -5.94 -19.81
N ASP A 158 11.29 -5.42 -19.79
CA ASP A 158 11.57 -4.07 -20.28
C ASP A 158 11.35 -4.04 -21.80
N GLY A 159 10.15 -3.61 -22.18
CA GLY A 159 9.74 -3.55 -23.58
C GLY A 159 10.59 -2.59 -24.41
N THR A 160 11.14 -1.54 -23.79
CA THR A 160 12.01 -0.57 -24.48
C THR A 160 13.37 -1.18 -24.81
N ALA A 161 13.98 -1.86 -23.85
CA ALA A 161 15.23 -2.61 -24.06
C ALA A 161 15.02 -3.76 -25.07
N MET A 162 13.90 -4.47 -24.96
CA MET A 162 13.56 -5.57 -25.87
C MET A 162 13.44 -5.08 -27.32
N LYS A 163 12.72 -3.97 -27.53
CA LYS A 163 12.56 -3.38 -28.86
C LYS A 163 13.89 -2.97 -29.48
N ALA A 164 14.74 -2.30 -28.68
CA ALA A 164 16.06 -1.87 -29.14
C ALA A 164 16.93 -3.07 -29.55
N ALA A 165 17.03 -4.10 -28.70
CA ALA A 165 17.82 -5.30 -28.98
C ALA A 165 17.29 -6.08 -30.19
N ARG A 166 15.96 -6.15 -30.36
CA ARG A 166 15.34 -6.80 -31.52
C ARG A 166 15.69 -6.07 -32.82
N GLU A 167 15.57 -4.74 -32.83
CA GLU A 167 15.85 -3.90 -34.01
C GLU A 167 17.33 -3.91 -34.39
N GLU A 168 18.24 -3.88 -33.40
CA GLU A 168 19.69 -4.02 -33.62
C GLU A 168 20.04 -5.35 -34.31
N LYS A 169 19.36 -6.44 -33.94
CA LYS A 169 19.54 -7.75 -34.56
C LYS A 169 18.71 -7.96 -35.83
N ALA A 170 18.01 -6.93 -36.31
CA ALA A 170 17.12 -6.97 -37.48
C ALA A 170 16.08 -8.10 -37.45
N LEU A 171 15.59 -8.45 -36.25
CA LEU A 171 14.60 -9.50 -36.06
C LEU A 171 13.18 -8.95 -36.18
N SER A 172 12.32 -9.68 -36.89
CA SER A 172 10.88 -9.37 -36.92
C SER A 172 10.16 -9.98 -35.71
N PHE A 173 8.94 -9.51 -35.43
CA PHE A 173 8.06 -10.18 -34.47
C PHE A 173 7.80 -11.64 -34.82
N GLY A 174 7.81 -11.99 -36.12
CA GLY A 174 7.63 -13.35 -36.58
C GLY A 174 8.80 -14.26 -36.20
N ASP A 175 10.02 -13.75 -36.30
CA ASP A 175 11.23 -14.50 -36.00
C ASP A 175 11.29 -14.87 -34.51
N LEU A 176 11.03 -13.91 -33.63
CA LEU A 176 10.96 -14.15 -32.18
C LEU A 176 9.79 -15.08 -31.83
N ALA A 177 8.60 -14.82 -32.38
CA ALA A 177 7.41 -15.64 -32.14
C ALA A 177 7.65 -17.12 -32.47
N SER A 178 8.25 -17.39 -33.64
CA SER A 178 8.56 -18.75 -34.08
C SER A 178 9.57 -19.44 -33.18
N LYS A 179 10.61 -18.74 -32.73
CA LYS A 179 11.66 -19.32 -31.86
C LYS A 179 11.17 -19.59 -30.43
N LEU A 180 10.25 -18.76 -29.94
CA LEU A 180 9.72 -18.83 -28.58
C LEU A 180 8.45 -19.69 -28.46
N GLY A 181 7.84 -20.08 -29.57
CA GLY A 181 6.58 -20.83 -29.57
C GLY A 181 5.38 -19.99 -29.10
N VAL A 182 5.42 -18.67 -29.32
CA VAL A 182 4.36 -17.74 -28.92
C VAL A 182 3.77 -17.02 -30.13
N SER A 183 2.68 -16.27 -29.93
CA SER A 183 2.07 -15.50 -31.01
C SER A 183 2.86 -14.22 -31.31
N LYS A 184 2.81 -13.72 -32.56
CA LYS A 184 3.35 -12.38 -32.90
C LYS A 184 2.75 -11.26 -32.03
N ARG A 185 1.47 -11.41 -31.66
CA ARG A 185 0.78 -10.49 -30.75
C ARG A 185 1.39 -10.50 -29.36
N SER A 186 1.88 -11.64 -28.88
CA SER A 186 2.56 -11.73 -27.59
C SER A 186 3.86 -10.94 -27.61
N ILE A 187 4.65 -11.06 -28.66
CA ILE A 187 5.90 -10.28 -28.84
C ILE A 187 5.61 -8.78 -28.83
N SER A 188 4.59 -8.33 -29.58
CA SER A 188 4.15 -6.91 -29.57
C SER A 188 3.84 -6.44 -28.16
N LYS A 189 3.07 -7.24 -27.40
CA LYS A 189 2.69 -6.90 -26.02
C LYS A 189 3.87 -6.89 -25.04
N TYR A 190 4.86 -7.75 -25.24
CA TYR A 190 6.09 -7.71 -24.45
C TYR A 190 6.86 -6.41 -24.69
N GLU A 191 6.99 -5.98 -25.96
CA GLU A 191 7.63 -4.69 -26.31
C GLU A 191 6.84 -3.46 -25.85
N GLU A 192 5.51 -3.57 -25.78
CA GLU A 192 4.64 -2.55 -25.20
C GLU A 192 4.75 -2.49 -23.66
N GLY A 193 5.37 -3.48 -23.01
CA GLY A 193 5.43 -3.60 -21.55
C GLY A 193 4.07 -3.92 -20.89
N SER A 194 3.06 -4.28 -21.68
CA SER A 194 1.67 -4.44 -21.23
C SER A 194 1.32 -5.87 -20.77
N MET A 195 2.27 -6.80 -20.88
CA MET A 195 2.06 -8.22 -20.57
C MET A 195 3.32 -8.85 -20.01
N GLY A 196 3.21 -9.48 -18.83
CA GLY A 196 4.25 -10.35 -18.31
C GLY A 196 4.31 -11.69 -19.04
N THR A 197 5.40 -12.44 -18.83
CA THR A 197 5.61 -13.75 -19.43
C THR A 197 6.19 -14.74 -18.43
N THR A 198 6.20 -16.03 -18.76
CA THR A 198 6.79 -17.04 -17.87
C THR A 198 8.31 -16.85 -17.81
N ILE A 199 8.92 -17.25 -16.70
CA ILE A 199 10.39 -17.16 -16.52
C ILE A 199 11.12 -17.86 -17.67
N GLU A 200 10.64 -19.02 -18.11
CA GLU A 200 11.24 -19.77 -19.23
C GLU A 200 11.25 -18.97 -20.54
N ILE A 201 10.14 -18.31 -20.89
CA ILE A 201 10.06 -17.50 -22.11
C ILE A 201 10.97 -16.27 -21.98
N ALA A 202 10.99 -15.64 -20.81
CA ALA A 202 11.82 -14.46 -20.56
C ALA A 202 13.31 -14.77 -20.70
N LEU A 203 13.79 -15.86 -20.09
CA LEU A 203 15.19 -16.28 -20.20
C LEU A 203 15.59 -16.62 -21.64
N LYS A 204 14.71 -17.30 -22.40
CA LYS A 204 14.93 -17.52 -23.83
C LYS A 204 14.95 -16.21 -24.62
N LEU A 205 14.15 -15.22 -24.23
CA LEU A 205 14.14 -13.91 -24.85
C LEU A 205 15.49 -13.21 -24.67
N GLU A 206 16.00 -13.20 -23.43
CA GLU A 206 17.31 -12.64 -23.08
C GLU A 206 18.44 -13.35 -23.82
N GLU A 207 18.38 -14.68 -23.94
CA GLU A 207 19.37 -15.47 -24.70
C GLU A 207 19.35 -15.11 -26.20
N LEU A 208 18.17 -15.03 -26.81
CA LEU A 208 18.05 -14.70 -28.24
C LEU A 208 18.52 -13.28 -28.54
N LEU A 209 18.20 -12.34 -27.65
CA LEU A 209 18.50 -10.93 -27.80
C LEU A 209 19.87 -10.55 -27.23
N ASP A 210 20.52 -11.45 -26.48
CA ASP A 210 21.79 -11.22 -25.77
C ASP A 210 21.76 -9.92 -24.95
N THR A 211 20.69 -9.75 -24.17
CA THR A 211 20.40 -8.52 -23.41
C THR A 211 19.60 -8.90 -22.17
N ILE A 212 19.85 -8.23 -21.04
CA ILE A 212 19.04 -8.37 -19.82
C ILE A 212 17.74 -7.60 -20.02
N LEU A 213 16.61 -8.28 -19.88
CA LEU A 213 15.28 -7.77 -20.19
C LEU A 213 14.31 -7.94 -19.02
N ILE A 214 14.56 -8.88 -18.11
CA ILE A 214 13.74 -9.08 -16.92
C ILE A 214 13.92 -7.87 -15.99
N ALA A 215 12.83 -7.17 -15.72
CA ALA A 215 12.84 -5.95 -14.91
C ALA A 215 12.33 -6.22 -13.48
N PRO A 216 12.84 -5.52 -12.45
CA PRO A 216 12.31 -5.61 -11.10
C PRO A 216 10.86 -5.10 -11.05
N LEU A 217 10.08 -5.62 -10.11
CA LEU A 217 8.68 -5.25 -9.93
C LEU A 217 8.54 -4.03 -9.03
N GLU A 218 7.97 -2.96 -9.57
CA GLU A 218 7.47 -1.86 -8.77
C GLU A 218 6.07 -2.23 -8.22
N PHE A 219 6.03 -2.89 -7.06
CA PHE A 219 4.77 -3.29 -6.41
C PHE A 219 4.30 -2.31 -5.33
N LEU A 220 5.15 -1.39 -4.87
CA LEU A 220 4.78 -0.34 -3.92
C LEU A 220 4.88 1.01 -4.57
N LYS A 221 3.71 1.62 -4.78
CA LYS A 221 3.58 2.99 -5.25
C LYS A 221 2.42 3.69 -4.55
N ALA A 222 2.52 5.01 -4.42
CA ALA A 222 1.40 5.82 -3.95
C ALA A 222 0.26 5.76 -4.98
N GLU A 223 -0.97 5.61 -4.50
CA GLU A 223 -2.17 5.56 -5.33
C GLU A 223 -2.52 6.97 -5.87
N ARG A 224 -1.85 7.33 -6.98
CA ARG A 224 -1.99 8.62 -7.66
C ARG A 224 -3.03 8.59 -8.77
N GLU A 225 -3.17 7.45 -9.44
CA GLU A 225 -4.16 7.27 -10.49
C GLU A 225 -5.56 7.15 -9.88
N GLU A 226 -6.54 7.82 -10.50
CA GLU A 226 -7.91 7.73 -10.05
C GLU A 226 -8.42 6.29 -10.27
N PRO A 227 -8.84 5.58 -9.21
CA PRO A 227 -9.31 4.22 -9.37
C PRO A 227 -10.63 4.20 -10.15
N PRO A 228 -11.02 3.05 -10.72
CA PRO A 228 -12.28 2.93 -11.44
C PRO A 228 -13.45 3.47 -10.62
N ALA A 229 -14.43 4.11 -11.28
CA ALA A 229 -15.56 4.75 -10.60
C ALA A 229 -16.23 3.85 -9.55
N ALA A 230 -16.37 2.55 -9.83
CA ALA A 230 -16.91 1.55 -8.89
C ALA A 230 -16.21 1.55 -7.52
N VAL A 231 -14.91 1.86 -7.44
CA VAL A 231 -14.16 1.98 -6.18
C VAL A 231 -14.58 3.23 -5.40
N LEU A 232 -14.91 4.32 -6.10
CA LEU A 232 -15.20 5.64 -5.53
C LEU A 232 -16.70 5.83 -5.24
N THR A 233 -17.58 5.36 -6.11
CA THR A 233 -19.04 5.57 -6.05
C THR A 233 -19.75 4.55 -5.18
N GLU A 234 -19.23 3.32 -5.09
CA GLU A 234 -19.76 2.30 -4.18
C GLU A 234 -19.14 2.55 -2.79
N GLY A 235 -19.70 3.56 -2.13
CA GLY A 235 -19.63 3.66 -0.68
C GLY A 235 -19.99 2.31 -0.05
N PRO A 236 -19.41 1.99 1.10
CA PRO A 236 -19.63 0.70 1.75
C PRO A 236 -21.08 0.58 2.20
N GLU A 237 -21.63 -0.64 2.16
CA GLU A 237 -23.02 -0.94 2.57
C GLU A 237 -23.29 -0.71 4.08
N GLU A 238 -22.29 -0.30 4.86
CA GLU A 238 -22.50 0.10 6.26
C GLU A 238 -23.39 1.35 6.32
N ALA A 239 -24.63 1.13 6.75
CA ALA A 239 -25.64 2.15 6.94
C ALA A 239 -25.07 3.31 7.78
N VAL A 240 -24.94 4.49 7.16
CA VAL A 240 -24.51 5.70 7.85
C VAL A 240 -25.58 6.05 8.88
N SER A 241 -25.20 6.13 10.15
CA SER A 241 -26.12 6.53 11.22
C SER A 241 -26.64 7.96 10.96
N ARG A 242 -27.81 8.29 11.53
CA ARG A 242 -28.36 9.66 11.41
C ARG A 242 -27.39 10.70 11.98
N LEU A 243 -26.68 10.34 13.04
CA LEU A 243 -25.67 11.18 13.68
C LEU A 243 -24.49 11.45 12.72
N GLU A 244 -23.92 10.40 12.13
CA GLU A 244 -22.81 10.54 11.19
C GLU A 244 -23.20 11.38 9.99
N ARG A 245 -24.38 11.14 9.39
CA ARG A 245 -24.89 11.97 8.29
C ARG A 245 -24.93 13.44 8.66
N ARG A 246 -25.60 13.78 9.78
CA ARG A 246 -25.69 15.17 10.24
C ARG A 246 -24.32 15.82 10.46
N ILE A 247 -23.35 15.10 11.03
CA ILE A 247 -22.00 15.63 11.25
C ILE A 247 -21.25 15.83 9.94
N LEU A 248 -21.36 14.89 9.00
CA LEU A 248 -20.74 15.01 7.69
C LEU A 248 -21.37 16.16 6.89
N ASP A 249 -22.69 16.34 6.95
CA ASP A 249 -23.40 17.45 6.32
C ASP A 249 -22.93 18.80 6.87
N MET A 250 -22.82 18.94 8.21
CA MET A 250 -22.26 20.16 8.83
C MET A 250 -20.83 20.44 8.36
N MET A 251 -19.98 19.43 8.26
CA MET A 251 -18.62 19.61 7.73
C MET A 251 -18.63 20.01 6.24
N GLN A 252 -19.58 19.53 5.43
CA GLN A 252 -19.72 19.96 4.04
C GLN A 252 -20.20 21.41 3.94
N GLU A 253 -21.14 21.83 4.80
CA GLU A 253 -21.63 23.21 4.89
C GLU A 253 -20.52 24.20 5.28
N LEU A 254 -19.54 23.76 6.09
CA LEU A 254 -18.32 24.53 6.39
C LEU A 254 -17.36 24.68 5.21
N GLY A 255 -17.60 23.96 4.10
CA GLY A 255 -16.81 24.05 2.87
C GLY A 255 -15.78 22.92 2.69
N PHE A 256 -15.77 21.89 3.53
CA PHE A 256 -14.87 20.76 3.33
C PHE A 256 -15.34 19.83 2.21
N ALA A 257 -14.41 19.39 1.36
CA ALA A 257 -14.65 18.26 0.47
C ALA A 257 -14.48 16.96 1.27
N ILE A 258 -15.55 16.16 1.40
CA ILE A 258 -15.57 15.00 2.30
C ILE A 258 -15.69 13.70 1.53
N PHE A 259 -14.82 12.75 1.87
CA PHE A 259 -14.87 11.39 1.37
C PHE A 259 -15.07 10.41 2.51
N THR A 260 -16.15 9.64 2.44
CA THR A 260 -16.52 8.69 3.49
C THR A 260 -15.82 7.35 3.32
N THR A 261 -15.53 6.72 4.46
CA THR A 261 -14.85 5.44 4.56
C THR A 261 -15.70 4.49 5.38
N ALA A 262 -15.72 3.20 5.04
CA ALA A 262 -16.04 2.15 6.02
C ALA A 262 -14.85 1.25 6.19
N TYR A 263 -14.92 0.43 7.23
CA TYR A 263 -13.88 -0.52 7.59
C TYR A 263 -12.56 0.14 7.99
N ALA A 264 -12.41 1.46 7.83
CA ALA A 264 -11.29 2.27 8.27
C ALA A 264 -11.43 2.67 9.75
N PRO A 265 -10.33 2.98 10.44
CA PRO A 265 -10.38 3.45 11.83
C PRO A 265 -11.00 4.85 11.99
N PHE A 266 -11.25 5.54 10.87
CA PHE A 266 -11.96 6.81 10.76
C PHE A 266 -13.18 6.68 9.85
N ARG A 267 -14.10 7.64 9.96
CA ARG A 267 -15.33 7.69 9.18
C ARG A 267 -15.19 8.48 7.88
N ALA A 268 -14.31 9.47 7.86
CA ALA A 268 -14.09 10.29 6.68
C ALA A 268 -12.68 10.84 6.58
N VAL A 269 -12.29 11.19 5.36
CA VAL A 269 -11.16 12.04 5.01
C VAL A 269 -11.72 13.32 4.42
N SER A 270 -11.42 14.45 5.05
CA SER A 270 -11.85 15.77 4.61
C SER A 270 -10.67 16.57 4.07
N PHE A 271 -10.92 17.37 3.04
CA PHE A 271 -9.95 18.27 2.40
C PHE A 271 -10.47 19.69 2.44
N THR A 272 -9.56 20.66 2.54
CA THR A 272 -9.94 22.08 2.53
C THR A 272 -10.51 22.51 1.19
N GLU A 273 -9.95 21.98 0.10
CA GLU A 273 -10.41 22.18 -1.27
C GLU A 273 -10.63 20.84 -1.98
N PRO A 274 -11.47 20.78 -3.03
CA PRO A 274 -11.65 19.56 -3.82
C PRO A 274 -10.32 19.09 -4.43
N PRO A 275 -9.97 17.79 -4.32
CA PRO A 275 -8.67 17.24 -4.71
C PRO A 275 -8.34 17.24 -6.22
N ILE A 276 -9.07 17.99 -7.06
CA ILE A 276 -9.01 17.91 -8.53
C ILE A 276 -7.65 18.37 -9.09
N LYS A 277 -6.81 19.09 -8.33
CA LYS A 277 -5.52 19.61 -8.83
C LYS A 277 -4.27 19.36 -7.96
N ALA A 278 -4.37 19.14 -6.64
CA ALA A 278 -3.18 19.05 -5.79
C ALA A 278 -3.37 18.22 -4.49
N ARG A 279 -3.80 16.95 -4.60
CA ARG A 279 -3.95 16.03 -3.44
C ARG A 279 -2.72 15.92 -2.55
N GLU A 280 -1.54 16.09 -3.14
CA GLU A 280 -0.25 16.03 -2.46
C GLU A 280 -0.08 17.21 -1.50
N GLU A 281 -0.54 18.40 -1.90
CA GLU A 281 -0.37 19.65 -1.15
C GLU A 281 -1.59 19.97 -0.27
N SER A 282 -2.76 19.38 -0.54
CA SER A 282 -3.96 19.61 0.25
C SER A 282 -3.83 19.04 1.66
N GLU A 283 -4.18 19.89 2.63
CA GLU A 283 -4.33 19.47 4.01
C GLU A 283 -5.48 18.46 4.15
N LYS A 284 -5.21 17.39 4.89
CA LYS A 284 -6.14 16.27 5.09
C LYS A 284 -6.52 16.20 6.55
N ILE A 285 -7.80 15.96 6.81
CA ILE A 285 -8.34 15.78 8.16
C ILE A 285 -9.01 14.41 8.23
N LEU A 286 -8.54 13.56 9.16
CA LEU A 286 -9.21 12.30 9.47
C LEU A 286 -10.27 12.53 10.54
N THR A 287 -11.50 12.13 10.24
CA THR A 287 -12.65 12.37 11.13
C THR A 287 -13.18 11.07 11.70
N GLY A 288 -13.18 10.94 13.03
CA GLY A 288 -13.92 9.93 13.78
C GLY A 288 -15.26 10.48 14.27
N ILE A 289 -16.28 9.63 14.35
CA ILE A 289 -17.61 10.00 14.86
C ILE A 289 -18.12 8.90 15.79
N SER A 290 -18.59 9.28 16.99
CA SER A 290 -19.34 8.40 17.88
C SER A 290 -19.99 9.16 19.05
N ASP A 291 -20.83 8.48 19.82
CA ASP A 291 -21.19 8.92 21.17
C ASP A 291 -19.98 8.88 22.12
N TYR A 292 -20.04 9.66 23.20
CA TYR A 292 -19.00 9.65 24.25
C TYR A 292 -18.97 8.30 24.98
N SER A 293 -17.84 7.60 24.92
CA SER A 293 -17.62 6.32 25.60
C SER A 293 -16.13 6.03 25.80
N GLU A 294 -15.80 5.07 26.66
CA GLU A 294 -14.40 4.58 26.79
C GLU A 294 -13.85 4.01 25.47
N GLN A 295 -14.71 3.37 24.66
CA GLN A 295 -14.33 2.88 23.35
C GLN A 295 -13.98 4.02 22.38
N MET A 296 -14.70 5.15 22.46
CA MET A 296 -14.38 6.36 21.72
C MET A 296 -12.96 6.85 22.04
N LEU A 297 -12.58 6.87 23.33
CA LEU A 297 -11.23 7.29 23.73
C LEU A 297 -10.15 6.42 23.08
N ARG A 298 -10.36 5.10 23.02
CA ARG A 298 -9.44 4.17 22.34
C ARG A 298 -9.35 4.46 20.84
N ARG A 299 -10.50 4.66 20.18
CA ARG A 299 -10.56 5.00 18.75
C ARG A 299 -9.86 6.33 18.46
N ALA A 300 -10.00 7.33 19.33
CA ALA A 300 -9.33 8.62 19.18
C ALA A 300 -7.80 8.52 19.30
N ARG A 301 -7.27 7.63 20.15
CA ARG A 301 -5.83 7.32 20.23
C ARG A 301 -5.31 6.62 18.97
N ILE A 302 -6.05 5.62 18.47
CA ILE A 302 -5.73 4.96 17.20
C ILE A 302 -5.71 5.99 16.07
N LEU A 303 -6.76 6.83 15.99
CA LEU A 303 -6.86 7.90 15.01
C LEU A 303 -5.69 8.88 15.10
N SER A 304 -5.28 9.25 16.32
CA SER A 304 -4.10 10.10 16.54
C SER A 304 -2.81 9.43 16.06
N SER A 305 -2.69 8.12 16.25
CA SER A 305 -1.50 7.39 15.83
C SER A 305 -1.43 7.26 14.31
N VAL A 306 -2.57 7.04 13.66
CA VAL A 306 -2.65 6.99 12.20
C VAL A 306 -2.40 8.37 11.61
N SER A 307 -3.03 9.43 12.13
CA SER A 307 -2.84 10.80 11.61
C SER A 307 -1.40 11.26 11.69
N ARG A 308 -0.67 10.91 12.76
CA ARG A 308 0.77 11.16 12.89
C ARG A 308 1.58 10.49 11.78
N VAL A 309 1.28 9.23 11.47
CA VAL A 309 2.00 8.48 10.41
C VAL A 309 1.61 8.97 9.03
N MET A 310 0.35 9.37 8.84
CA MET A 310 -0.16 9.86 7.56
C MET A 310 0.09 11.36 7.33
N GLN A 311 0.71 12.05 8.29
CA GLN A 311 0.90 13.51 8.27
C GLN A 311 -0.40 14.28 7.98
N THR A 312 -1.47 13.90 8.67
CA THR A 312 -2.79 14.55 8.56
C THR A 312 -3.18 15.16 9.91
N ARG A 313 -4.16 16.06 9.91
CA ARG A 313 -4.88 16.39 11.15
C ARG A 313 -5.84 15.28 11.52
N SER A 314 -6.26 15.23 12.78
CA SER A 314 -7.32 14.33 13.23
C SER A 314 -8.29 15.03 14.16
N VAL A 315 -9.57 14.74 13.94
CA VAL A 315 -10.68 15.20 14.76
C VAL A 315 -11.60 14.04 15.09
N PHE A 316 -12.13 14.03 16.30
CA PHE A 316 -13.21 13.15 16.70
C PHE A 316 -14.41 14.00 17.08
N VAL A 317 -15.50 13.88 16.33
CA VAL A 317 -16.75 14.58 16.64
C VAL A 317 -17.58 13.69 17.55
N VAL A 318 -17.90 14.22 18.73
CA VAL A 318 -18.54 13.47 19.81
C VAL A 318 -19.96 13.95 20.02
N ASN A 319 -20.92 13.03 20.04
CA ASN A 319 -22.26 13.32 20.48
C ASN A 319 -22.34 13.27 22.02
N GLY A 320 -22.65 14.40 22.63
CA GLY A 320 -22.67 14.59 24.08
C GLY A 320 -21.47 15.37 24.63
N ARG A 321 -21.43 15.54 25.97
CA ARG A 321 -20.38 16.31 26.65
C ARG A 321 -19.12 15.47 26.81
N SER A 322 -18.01 15.96 26.27
CA SER A 322 -16.68 15.38 26.51
C SER A 322 -16.01 16.07 27.70
N LYS A 323 -15.33 15.29 28.55
CA LYS A 323 -14.44 15.83 29.61
C LYS A 323 -13.10 16.33 29.07
N TYR A 324 -12.75 15.90 27.85
CA TYR A 324 -11.47 16.15 27.21
C TYR A 324 -11.69 16.97 25.96
N VAL A 325 -10.81 17.94 25.71
CA VAL A 325 -10.78 18.72 24.45
C VAL A 325 -9.89 18.09 23.39
N GLN A 326 -9.03 17.14 23.79
CA GLN A 326 -8.11 16.42 22.93
C GLN A 326 -7.72 15.05 23.53
N ILE A 327 -7.32 14.12 22.67
CA ILE A 327 -6.66 12.86 23.02
C ILE A 327 -5.45 12.71 22.12
N ASP A 328 -4.26 12.68 22.72
CA ASP A 328 -2.98 12.72 22.00
C ASP A 328 -2.93 13.90 21.00
N ASN A 329 -2.94 13.65 19.68
CA ASN A 329 -3.01 14.70 18.65
C ASN A 329 -4.42 14.88 18.05
N THR A 330 -5.41 14.11 18.51
CA THR A 330 -6.78 14.17 17.98
C THR A 330 -7.61 15.16 18.78
N ALA A 331 -8.12 16.20 18.12
CA ALA A 331 -9.07 17.14 18.73
C ALA A 331 -10.44 16.48 18.96
N LEU A 332 -11.11 16.80 20.08
CA LEU A 332 -12.44 16.26 20.40
C LEU A 332 -13.53 17.33 20.34
N ILE A 333 -14.23 17.48 19.22
CA ILE A 333 -15.24 18.53 19.06
C ILE A 333 -16.61 17.98 19.45
N GLY A 334 -17.34 18.69 20.31
CA GLY A 334 -18.72 18.32 20.61
C GLY A 334 -19.63 18.60 19.42
N LYS A 335 -20.67 17.80 19.20
CA LYS A 335 -21.66 18.06 18.14
C LYS A 335 -22.23 19.48 18.24
N ASP A 336 -22.61 19.90 19.44
CA ASP A 336 -23.18 21.24 19.68
C ASP A 336 -22.13 22.34 19.45
N GLU A 337 -20.85 22.08 19.73
CA GLU A 337 -19.76 23.02 19.43
C GLU A 337 -19.57 23.17 17.92
N LEU A 338 -19.59 22.07 17.17
CA LEU A 338 -19.50 22.08 15.71
C LEU A 338 -20.63 22.89 15.06
N GLU A 339 -21.84 22.87 15.64
CA GLU A 339 -22.98 23.67 15.17
C GLU A 339 -22.77 25.19 15.27
N HIS A 340 -21.82 25.66 16.08
CA HIS A 340 -21.53 27.08 16.26
C HIS A 340 -20.28 27.54 15.49
N ILE A 341 -19.55 26.63 14.85
CA ILE A 341 -18.43 26.96 13.98
C ILE A 341 -19.00 27.49 12.65
N ARG A 342 -18.49 28.64 12.19
CA ARG A 342 -19.06 29.38 11.06
C ARG A 342 -18.45 28.99 9.72
N ASP A 343 -17.16 28.70 9.71
CA ASP A 343 -16.40 28.45 8.49
C ASP A 343 -15.20 27.51 8.74
N GLN A 344 -14.54 27.16 7.63
CA GLN A 344 -13.36 26.31 7.62
C GLN A 344 -12.18 26.89 8.41
N ASP A 345 -11.99 28.21 8.41
CA ASP A 345 -10.88 28.86 9.11
C ASP A 345 -11.06 28.78 10.63
N GLU A 346 -12.28 29.01 11.11
CA GLU A 346 -12.65 28.85 12.52
C GLU A 346 -12.52 27.39 12.95
N PHE A 347 -12.97 26.43 12.13
CA PHE A 347 -12.78 24.99 12.41
C PHE A 347 -11.30 24.64 12.54
N THR A 348 -10.48 25.10 11.60
CA THR A 348 -9.04 24.84 11.55
C THR A 348 -8.32 25.48 12.74
N SER A 349 -8.73 26.69 13.12
CA SER A 349 -8.24 27.38 14.31
C SER A 349 -8.51 26.59 15.60
N VAL A 350 -9.72 26.03 15.75
CA VAL A 350 -10.06 25.16 16.90
C VAL A 350 -9.16 23.92 16.94
N LEU A 351 -8.85 23.31 15.79
CA LEU A 351 -7.89 22.20 15.73
C LEU A 351 -6.49 22.62 16.16
N ASP A 352 -6.02 23.78 15.71
CA ASP A 352 -4.67 24.30 16.01
C ASP A 352 -4.51 24.67 17.48
N GLU A 353 -5.51 25.30 18.09
CA GLU A 353 -5.52 25.58 19.52
C GLU A 353 -5.37 24.31 20.34
N ARG A 354 -6.09 23.25 19.96
CA ARG A 354 -6.06 21.97 20.67
C ARG A 354 -4.76 21.23 20.44
N ALA A 355 -4.20 21.27 19.23
CA ALA A 355 -2.89 20.70 18.95
C ALA A 355 -1.77 21.37 19.78
N LYS A 356 -1.86 22.69 20.03
CA LYS A 356 -0.91 23.47 20.83
C LYS A 356 -0.97 23.17 22.33
N LEU A 357 -2.11 22.76 22.87
CA LEU A 357 -2.23 22.38 24.29
C LEU A 357 -1.31 21.21 24.68
N LYS A 358 -0.86 20.42 23.71
CA LYS A 358 0.17 19.39 23.89
C LYS A 358 1.55 19.95 24.26
N CYS A 359 1.89 21.16 23.81
CA CYS A 359 3.17 21.82 24.12
C CYS A 359 3.23 22.33 25.57
N LEU A 360 2.09 22.77 26.13
CA LEU A 360 2.02 23.34 27.48
C LEU A 360 2.10 22.30 28.61
N VAL A 361 1.85 21.03 28.33
CA VAL A 361 1.93 19.93 29.32
C VAL A 361 3.31 19.24 29.30
N ARG A 362 4.18 19.58 28.34
CA ARG A 362 5.53 19.02 28.20
C ARG A 362 6.66 20.03 28.49
N SER A 363 6.33 21.23 28.97
CA SER A 363 7.29 22.27 29.37
C SER A 363 7.58 22.25 30.86
#